data_AF-C7PVJ6-F1
#
_entry.id   AF-C7PVJ6-F1
#
_cell.length_a   1.000
_cell.length_b   1.000
_cell.length_c   1.000
_cell.angle_alpha   90.00
_cell.angle_beta   90.00
_cell.angle_gamma   90.00
#
_symmetry.space_group_name_H-M   'P 1'
#
loop_
_entity.id
_entity.type
_entity.pdbx_description
1 polymer ?
#
loop_
_entity_poly.entity_id
_entity_poly.type
_entity_poly.pdbx_seq_one_letter_code
_entity_poly.pdbx_strand_id
1 'polypeptide(L)'
;MLAKVRVGLVSGLFSMSLLGSTAAAAVPAASAAVLAPRVPTVSAAATDSGPICWYGACYDYVSGHQWTDTTGVSVLMKVEKPVVNPAQTGEHSLQEIALQNTARTSTVEIGWTVDPELNGDNQPHLFVYHWVDGQESCYNACGFVQVSRAIKPGMALHPNEAANFATQNIHGDWWVFFRDEPVGYFPGSLWSGTYQTAQLVSVFGEVAENTADSPSCTQMGDGRFGSSPAASWIRDYRIAGTKDAPNLAVSSTSPNHYDAGAVTPTSFKLGGPGTGACS
;
A
#
# COMPACT_ATOMS: atom_id res chain seq x y z
N MET A 1 -50.27 -77.37 -44.89
CA MET A 1 -49.23 -77.15 -43.86
C MET A 1 -48.70 -75.73 -44.03
N LEU A 2 -48.67 -74.77 -43.11
CA LEU A 2 -49.25 -74.42 -41.79
C LEU A 2 -49.44 -72.87 -41.93
N ALA A 3 -50.62 -72.24 -41.82
CA ALA A 3 -51.46 -71.90 -40.67
C ALA A 3 -50.80 -70.99 -39.60
N LYS A 4 -51.40 -69.80 -39.44
CA LYS A 4 -51.12 -68.68 -38.50
C LYS A 4 -51.23 -69.08 -37.00
N VAL A 5 -50.58 -68.30 -36.11
CA VAL A 5 -51.19 -67.38 -35.10
C VAL A 5 -50.26 -67.15 -33.87
N ARG A 6 -50.05 -65.86 -33.57
CA ARG A 6 -49.79 -65.07 -32.33
C ARG A 6 -49.08 -65.61 -31.06
N VAL A 7 -48.52 -64.60 -30.36
CA VAL A 7 -48.31 -64.34 -28.90
C VAL A 7 -46.80 -64.07 -28.68
N GLY A 8 -46.29 -63.11 -27.92
CA GLY A 8 -46.75 -62.17 -26.90
C GLY A 8 -45.51 -61.77 -26.06
N LEU A 9 -45.47 -60.55 -25.51
CA LEU A 9 -44.41 -59.94 -24.68
C LEU A 9 -43.80 -60.86 -23.61
N VAL A 10 -42.53 -60.65 -23.22
CA VAL A 10 -42.12 -60.26 -21.85
C VAL A 10 -40.75 -59.52 -21.87
N SER A 11 -40.74 -58.38 -21.19
CA SER A 11 -39.62 -57.54 -20.79
C SER A 11 -38.79 -58.13 -19.64
N GLY A 12 -37.45 -58.10 -19.76
CA GLY A 12 -36.51 -58.39 -18.67
C GLY A 12 -35.47 -57.27 -18.54
N LEU A 13 -35.46 -56.58 -17.39
CA LEU A 13 -34.50 -55.55 -17.02
C LEU A 13 -33.14 -56.14 -16.65
N PHE A 14 -32.06 -55.49 -17.06
CA PHE A 14 -30.76 -55.52 -16.38
C PHE A 14 -30.34 -54.09 -16.05
N SER A 15 -30.26 -53.79 -14.76
CA SER A 15 -29.78 -52.51 -14.21
C SER A 15 -28.28 -52.37 -14.44
N MET A 16 -27.89 -51.28 -15.08
CA MET A 16 -26.49 -50.83 -15.15
C MET A 16 -26.42 -49.44 -14.52
N SER A 17 -25.94 -49.40 -13.28
CA SER A 17 -25.75 -48.18 -12.50
C SER A 17 -24.49 -47.44 -13.00
N LEU A 18 -24.69 -46.43 -13.85
CA LEU A 18 -23.68 -45.40 -14.09
C LEU A 18 -23.84 -44.29 -13.04
N LEU A 19 -22.93 -44.29 -12.07
CA LEU A 19 -22.70 -43.15 -11.19
C LEU A 19 -22.14 -42.00 -12.03
N GLY A 20 -22.92 -40.94 -12.18
CA GLY A 20 -22.48 -39.68 -12.77
C GLY A 20 -21.55 -38.95 -11.81
N SER A 21 -20.31 -38.72 -12.24
CA SER A 21 -19.37 -37.80 -11.59
C SER A 21 -19.43 -36.47 -12.33
N THR A 22 -20.31 -35.57 -11.89
CA THR A 22 -20.23 -34.15 -12.24
C THR A 22 -19.04 -33.55 -11.49
N ALA A 23 -17.91 -33.38 -12.18
CA ALA A 23 -16.81 -32.58 -11.67
C ALA A 23 -17.27 -31.11 -11.64
N ALA A 24 -17.64 -30.62 -10.45
CA ALA A 24 -17.81 -29.21 -10.21
C ALA A 24 -16.45 -28.54 -10.36
N ALA A 25 -16.32 -27.65 -11.35
CA ALA A 25 -15.17 -26.78 -11.48
C ALA A 25 -15.09 -25.91 -10.23
N ALA A 26 -14.02 -26.08 -9.45
CA ALA A 26 -13.74 -25.24 -8.30
C ALA A 26 -13.51 -23.80 -8.80
N VAL A 27 -14.39 -22.89 -8.40
CA VAL A 27 -14.14 -21.46 -8.45
C VAL A 27 -12.90 -21.18 -7.59
N PRO A 28 -11.87 -20.49 -8.11
CA PRO A 28 -10.73 -20.13 -7.27
C PRO A 28 -11.25 -19.23 -6.16
N ALA A 29 -10.91 -19.59 -4.92
CA ALA A 29 -11.18 -18.74 -3.76
C ALA A 29 -10.54 -17.38 -4.02
N ALA A 30 -11.33 -16.31 -3.92
CA ALA A 30 -10.78 -14.96 -3.90
C ALA A 30 -9.79 -14.90 -2.74
N SER A 31 -8.53 -14.56 -3.04
CA SER A 31 -7.53 -14.28 -2.01
C SER A 31 -8.13 -13.22 -1.09
N ALA A 32 -8.16 -13.50 0.23
CA ALA A 32 -8.50 -12.48 1.20
C ALA A 32 -7.52 -11.33 0.97
N ALA A 33 -8.02 -10.14 0.64
CA ALA A 33 -7.18 -8.96 0.59
C ALA A 33 -6.52 -8.84 1.98
N VAL A 34 -5.20 -8.88 2.01
CA VAL A 34 -4.44 -8.54 3.21
C VAL A 34 -4.85 -7.12 3.57
N LEU A 35 -5.37 -6.95 4.79
CA LEU A 35 -5.72 -5.62 5.28
C LEU A 35 -4.43 -4.81 5.29
N ALA A 36 -4.44 -3.65 4.63
CA ALA A 36 -3.26 -2.79 4.68
C ALA A 36 -3.06 -2.29 6.11
N PRO A 37 -1.82 -2.17 6.57
CA PRO A 37 -1.49 -1.68 7.90
C PRO A 37 -2.12 -0.33 8.22
N ARG A 38 -2.30 -0.10 9.53
CA ARG A 38 -2.65 1.21 10.08
C ARG A 38 -1.46 2.14 10.15
N VAL A 39 -1.51 3.24 9.41
CA VAL A 39 -0.61 4.38 9.61
C VAL A 39 -0.65 4.75 11.11
N PRO A 40 0.48 4.71 11.82
CA PRO A 40 0.50 4.93 13.25
C PRO A 40 -0.03 6.32 13.57
N THR A 41 -0.86 6.40 14.60
CA THR A 41 -1.07 7.67 15.29
C THR A 41 0.22 8.01 16.02
N VAL A 42 1.13 8.74 15.38
CA VAL A 42 2.33 9.23 16.08
C VAL A 42 1.86 10.20 17.16
N SER A 43 1.75 9.69 18.39
CA SER A 43 1.67 10.50 19.58
C SER A 43 3.01 11.21 19.72
N ALA A 44 2.98 12.50 20.01
CA ALA A 44 4.16 13.26 20.36
C ALA A 44 4.98 12.51 21.44
N ALA A 45 6.28 12.38 21.19
CA ALA A 45 7.32 11.88 22.07
C ALA A 45 7.18 10.41 22.55
N ALA A 46 7.44 9.45 21.67
CA ALA A 46 7.93 8.14 22.10
C ALA A 46 9.45 8.21 22.29
N THR A 47 9.90 8.08 23.55
CA THR A 47 11.32 7.96 23.93
C THR A 47 11.87 6.55 23.75
N ASP A 48 11.06 5.61 23.26
CA ASP A 48 11.48 4.23 23.00
C ASP A 48 11.74 4.08 21.51
N SER A 49 13.02 3.98 21.15
CA SER A 49 13.45 3.61 19.80
C SER A 49 13.10 2.14 19.53
N GLY A 50 12.48 1.85 18.40
CA GLY A 50 12.10 0.50 17.98
C GLY A 50 10.87 0.49 17.07
N PRO A 51 10.57 -0.64 16.42
CA PRO A 51 9.42 -0.77 15.54
C PRO A 51 8.11 -0.72 16.34
N ILE A 52 7.04 -0.30 15.66
CA ILE A 52 5.69 -0.24 16.23
C ILE A 52 4.97 -1.54 15.85
N CYS A 53 4.62 -2.38 16.84
CA CYS A 53 4.03 -3.68 16.57
C CYS A 53 2.54 -3.75 16.86
N TRP A 54 1.77 -4.27 15.89
CA TRP A 54 0.34 -4.55 16.06
C TRP A 54 -0.14 -5.65 15.10
N TYR A 55 -1.16 -6.40 15.52
CA TYR A 55 -1.78 -7.48 14.73
C TYR A 55 -0.83 -8.55 14.15
N GLY A 56 0.31 -8.80 14.81
CA GLY A 56 1.27 -9.84 14.37
C GLY A 56 2.36 -9.34 13.42
N ALA A 57 2.31 -8.06 13.03
CA ALA A 57 3.36 -7.37 12.30
C ALA A 57 4.00 -6.26 13.15
N CYS A 58 5.22 -5.90 12.79
CA CYS A 58 5.96 -4.75 13.31
C CYS A 58 6.26 -3.80 12.14
N TYR A 59 6.32 -2.50 12.43
CA TYR A 59 6.48 -1.49 11.41
C TYR A 59 7.55 -0.49 11.79
N ASP A 60 8.50 -0.29 10.88
CA ASP A 60 9.51 0.73 10.97
C ASP A 60 9.30 1.85 9.96
N TYR A 61 9.48 3.08 10.41
CA TYR A 61 9.21 4.28 9.64
C TYR A 61 10.41 5.22 9.65
N VAL A 62 10.66 5.83 8.49
CA VAL A 62 11.37 7.11 8.40
C VAL A 62 10.42 8.12 7.78
N SER A 63 9.94 9.05 8.59
CA SER A 63 8.81 9.91 8.24
C SER A 63 9.12 11.39 8.40
N GLY A 64 8.66 12.19 7.44
CA GLY A 64 8.50 13.62 7.56
C GLY A 64 7.02 13.96 7.70
N HIS A 65 6.64 14.73 8.72
CA HIS A 65 5.25 15.11 8.93
C HIS A 65 5.09 16.62 9.16
N GLN A 66 3.92 17.14 8.78
CA GLN A 66 3.52 18.51 9.07
C GLN A 66 2.04 18.56 9.45
N TRP A 67 1.75 19.24 10.56
CA TRP A 67 0.39 19.60 10.94
C TRP A 67 0.00 20.92 10.28
N THR A 68 -1.03 20.93 9.46
CA THR A 68 -1.58 22.11 8.78
C THR A 68 -2.90 21.75 8.11
N ASP A 69 -3.85 22.69 8.04
CA ASP A 69 -5.05 22.54 7.22
C ASP A 69 -4.66 22.61 5.74
N THR A 70 -4.84 21.51 5.00
CA THR A 70 -4.48 21.45 3.59
C THR A 70 -5.55 20.76 2.75
N THR A 71 -5.59 21.12 1.47
CA THR A 71 -6.37 20.44 0.44
C THR A 71 -5.51 19.59 -0.47
N GLY A 72 -4.19 19.53 -0.27
CA GLY A 72 -3.35 18.67 -1.10
C GLY A 72 -1.87 18.77 -0.80
N VAL A 73 -1.14 17.75 -1.24
CA VAL A 73 0.31 17.64 -1.12
C VAL A 73 0.89 17.10 -2.42
N SER A 74 2.12 17.47 -2.72
CA SER A 74 2.94 16.76 -3.70
C SER A 74 4.36 16.57 -3.20
N VAL A 75 4.98 15.47 -3.58
CA VAL A 75 6.41 15.19 -3.38
C VAL A 75 6.99 14.54 -4.62
N LEU A 76 8.27 14.78 -4.84
CA LEU A 76 9.08 13.99 -5.74
C LEU A 76 9.68 12.84 -4.92
N MET A 77 9.50 11.61 -5.40
CA MET A 77 10.03 10.39 -4.78
C MET A 77 10.84 9.58 -5.79
N LYS A 78 11.88 8.91 -5.32
CA LYS A 78 12.55 7.87 -6.11
C LYS A 78 11.79 6.55 -5.92
N VAL A 79 11.38 5.94 -7.02
CA VAL A 79 10.81 4.59 -7.06
C VAL A 79 11.98 3.62 -6.94
N GLU A 80 12.12 3.00 -5.78
CA GLU A 80 13.19 2.05 -5.53
C GLU A 80 12.71 0.61 -5.70
N LYS A 81 13.65 -0.33 -5.64
CA LYS A 81 13.36 -1.76 -5.59
C LYS A 81 14.10 -2.35 -4.39
N PRO A 82 13.63 -2.07 -3.16
CA PRO A 82 14.19 -2.69 -1.97
C PRO A 82 14.09 -4.22 -2.06
N VAL A 83 15.08 -4.91 -1.50
CA VAL A 83 15.01 -6.34 -1.24
C VAL A 83 14.15 -6.55 0.01
N VAL A 84 13.02 -7.22 -0.17
CA VAL A 84 12.16 -7.73 0.92
C VAL A 84 12.60 -9.15 1.27
N ASN A 85 12.51 -9.55 2.54
CA ASN A 85 12.95 -10.88 2.98
C ASN A 85 12.18 -12.00 2.26
N PRO A 86 12.82 -12.77 1.35
CA PRO A 86 12.11 -13.79 0.57
C PRO A 86 11.65 -14.99 1.41
N ALA A 87 12.13 -15.13 2.65
CA ALA A 87 11.68 -16.17 3.58
C ALA A 87 10.35 -15.81 4.26
N GLN A 88 9.91 -14.55 4.16
CA GLN A 88 8.75 -14.01 4.86
C GLN A 88 7.81 -13.36 3.84
N THR A 89 6.72 -14.04 3.48
CA THR A 89 5.83 -13.55 2.40
C THR A 89 5.03 -12.30 2.77
N GLY A 90 4.76 -12.08 4.06
CA GLY A 90 3.97 -10.94 4.56
C GLY A 90 4.78 -9.70 4.93
N GLU A 91 6.04 -9.62 4.49
CA GLU A 91 6.83 -8.41 4.64
C GLU A 91 6.74 -7.54 3.38
N HIS A 92 6.86 -6.23 3.57
CA HIS A 92 6.88 -5.28 2.46
C HIS A 92 7.71 -4.05 2.81
N SER A 93 8.06 -3.30 1.76
CA SER A 93 8.57 -1.95 1.92
C SER A 93 7.90 -0.99 0.94
N LEU A 94 7.60 0.20 1.42
CA LEU A 94 6.94 1.24 0.63
C LEU A 94 7.55 2.62 0.88
N GLN A 95 7.19 3.55 -0.01
CA GLN A 95 7.37 4.98 0.20
C GLN A 95 6.13 5.72 -0.31
N GLU A 96 5.55 6.59 0.51
CA GLU A 96 4.24 7.17 0.23
C GLU A 96 4.01 8.58 0.79
N ILE A 97 2.87 9.15 0.37
CA ILE A 97 2.22 10.25 1.04
C ILE A 97 0.91 9.79 1.67
N ALA A 98 0.62 10.29 2.88
CA ALA A 98 -0.64 10.11 3.57
C ALA A 98 -1.18 11.47 4.03
N LEU A 99 -2.42 11.78 3.68
CA LEU A 99 -3.16 12.91 4.22
C LEU A 99 -4.14 12.37 5.24
N GLN A 100 -4.16 12.92 6.45
CA GLN A 100 -5.02 12.44 7.53
C GLN A 100 -5.83 13.59 8.16
N ASN A 101 -7.04 13.29 8.61
CA ASN A 101 -7.80 14.24 9.45
C ASN A 101 -7.19 14.35 10.87
N THR A 102 -7.63 15.32 11.66
CA THR A 102 -7.13 15.53 13.04
C THR A 102 -7.18 14.28 13.91
N ALA A 103 -8.24 13.48 13.79
CA ALA A 103 -8.41 12.25 14.57
C ALA A 103 -7.57 11.08 14.05
N ARG A 104 -6.97 11.20 12.86
CA ARG A 104 -6.26 10.13 12.13
C ARG A 104 -7.11 8.89 11.94
N THR A 105 -8.38 9.13 11.60
CA THR A 105 -9.38 8.10 11.30
C THR A 105 -9.71 8.07 9.82
N SER A 106 -9.48 9.16 9.12
CA SER A 106 -9.67 9.26 7.67
C SER A 106 -8.32 9.57 7.04
N THR A 107 -7.95 8.79 6.03
CA THR A 107 -6.69 8.96 5.31
C THR A 107 -6.91 8.77 3.81
N VAL A 108 -6.06 9.42 3.01
CA VAL A 108 -5.88 9.14 1.58
C VAL A 108 -4.40 9.00 1.31
N GLU A 109 -4.05 7.90 0.67
CA GLU A 109 -2.68 7.44 0.47
C GLU A 109 -2.39 7.13 -1.00
N ILE A 110 -1.18 7.48 -1.41
CA ILE A 110 -0.60 7.09 -2.71
C ILE A 110 0.92 6.99 -2.56
N GLY A 111 1.48 5.95 -3.17
CA GLY A 111 2.92 5.70 -3.12
C GLY A 111 3.33 4.56 -4.03
N TRP A 112 4.52 4.05 -3.81
CA TRP A 112 4.97 2.80 -4.39
C TRP A 112 5.27 1.78 -3.28
N THR A 113 5.05 0.51 -3.56
CA THR A 113 5.34 -0.60 -2.63
C THR A 113 6.03 -1.76 -3.36
N VAL A 114 6.95 -2.44 -2.69
CA VAL A 114 7.40 -3.80 -3.01
C VAL A 114 6.78 -4.71 -1.97
N ASP A 115 5.76 -5.43 -2.38
CA ASP A 115 4.96 -6.32 -1.54
C ASP A 115 4.67 -7.61 -2.32
N PRO A 116 5.39 -8.71 -2.02
CA PRO A 116 5.24 -9.97 -2.73
C PRO A 116 3.88 -10.64 -2.50
N GLU A 117 3.25 -10.45 -1.35
CA GLU A 117 1.93 -11.03 -1.04
C GLU A 117 0.82 -10.29 -1.78
N LEU A 118 0.88 -8.96 -1.83
CA LEU A 118 -0.09 -8.13 -2.54
C LEU A 118 0.05 -8.23 -4.06
N ASN A 119 1.26 -8.15 -4.59
CA ASN A 119 1.50 -8.00 -6.03
C ASN A 119 1.84 -9.33 -6.73
N GLY A 120 2.25 -10.36 -5.98
CA GLY A 120 2.67 -11.64 -6.54
C GLY A 120 4.06 -11.61 -7.20
N ASP A 121 4.80 -10.51 -7.06
CA ASP A 121 6.18 -10.37 -7.53
C ASP A 121 6.99 -9.39 -6.64
N ASN A 122 8.28 -9.22 -6.95
CA ASN A 122 9.19 -8.36 -6.19
C ASN A 122 9.47 -7.03 -6.92
N GLN A 123 8.58 -6.57 -7.79
CA GLN A 123 8.69 -5.28 -8.47
C GLN A 123 8.06 -4.18 -7.61
N PRO A 124 8.49 -2.91 -7.77
CA PRO A 124 7.74 -1.80 -7.18
C PRO A 124 6.44 -1.59 -7.95
N HIS A 125 5.33 -1.45 -7.24
CA HIS A 125 4.01 -1.19 -7.79
C HIS A 125 3.46 0.12 -7.27
N LEU A 126 2.78 0.89 -8.13
CA LEU A 126 1.97 2.03 -7.70
C LEU A 126 0.84 1.52 -6.82
N PHE A 127 0.54 2.18 -5.71
CA PHE A 127 -0.65 1.86 -4.93
C PHE A 127 -1.43 3.10 -4.53
N VAL A 128 -2.70 2.87 -4.23
CA VAL A 128 -3.58 3.83 -3.55
C VAL A 128 -4.28 3.12 -2.40
N TYR A 129 -4.49 3.85 -1.31
CA TYR A 129 -5.20 3.35 -0.14
C TYR A 129 -5.99 4.46 0.55
N HIS A 130 -6.94 4.07 1.40
CA HIS A 130 -7.69 5.03 2.20
C HIS A 130 -8.30 4.38 3.46
N TRP A 131 -8.66 5.22 4.41
CA TRP A 131 -9.41 4.86 5.61
C TRP A 131 -10.66 5.72 5.70
N VAL A 132 -11.73 5.16 6.21
CA VAL A 132 -12.97 5.88 6.50
C VAL A 132 -13.32 5.71 7.96
N ASP A 133 -13.30 6.80 8.73
CA ASP A 133 -13.76 6.83 10.13
C ASP A 133 -13.15 5.73 11.01
N GLY A 134 -11.86 5.45 10.80
CA GLY A 134 -11.07 4.51 11.57
C GLY A 134 -11.15 3.08 11.07
N GLN A 135 -11.87 2.85 9.97
CA GLN A 135 -11.92 1.56 9.29
C GLN A 135 -10.94 1.53 8.12
N GLU A 136 -10.16 0.46 8.09
CA GLU A 136 -9.30 0.07 6.97
C GLU A 136 -10.14 -0.30 5.75
N SER A 137 -9.50 -0.25 4.58
CA SER A 137 -10.10 -0.65 3.31
C SER A 137 -9.26 -1.71 2.60
N CYS A 138 -9.02 -1.57 1.30
CA CYS A 138 -8.16 -2.45 0.52
C CYS A 138 -7.37 -1.64 -0.50
N TYR A 139 -6.17 -2.14 -0.83
CA TYR A 139 -5.35 -1.57 -1.88
C TYR A 139 -6.08 -1.53 -3.22
N ASN A 140 -5.83 -0.45 -3.97
CA ASN A 140 -6.06 -0.34 -5.42
C ASN A 140 -7.50 -0.33 -5.94
N ALA A 141 -8.51 -0.72 -5.16
CA ALA A 141 -9.89 -0.89 -5.66
C ALA A 141 -11.00 -0.35 -4.74
N CYS A 142 -10.82 -0.32 -3.43
CA CYS A 142 -11.90 -0.04 -2.48
C CYS A 142 -12.44 1.39 -2.60
N GLY A 143 -13.46 1.60 -3.43
CA GLY A 143 -14.06 2.91 -3.69
C GLY A 143 -13.23 3.83 -4.59
N PHE A 144 -12.05 3.39 -5.04
CA PHE A 144 -11.24 4.17 -5.97
C PHE A 144 -11.89 4.23 -7.35
N VAL A 145 -12.09 5.44 -7.87
CA VAL A 145 -12.60 5.68 -9.21
C VAL A 145 -11.41 5.96 -10.13
N GLN A 146 -10.96 4.94 -10.84
CA GLN A 146 -9.88 5.08 -11.81
C GLN A 146 -10.34 5.90 -13.03
N VAL A 147 -9.53 6.89 -13.42
CA VAL A 147 -9.80 7.76 -14.57
C VAL A 147 -8.79 7.52 -15.70
N SER A 148 -7.51 7.36 -15.36
CA SER A 148 -6.49 7.08 -16.38
C SER A 148 -6.66 5.68 -16.98
N ARG A 149 -6.40 5.59 -18.28
CA ARG A 149 -6.32 4.30 -19.00
C ARG A 149 -4.91 3.71 -19.00
N ALA A 150 -3.91 4.55 -18.78
CA ALA A 150 -2.50 4.21 -18.86
C ALA A 150 -1.87 3.97 -17.49
N ILE A 151 -2.25 4.76 -16.48
CA ILE A 151 -1.74 4.68 -15.13
C ILE A 151 -2.82 4.09 -14.24
N LYS A 152 -2.52 2.98 -13.57
CA LYS A 152 -3.49 2.26 -12.73
C LYS A 152 -2.86 1.89 -11.40
N PRO A 153 -3.59 1.98 -10.28
CA PRO A 153 -3.15 1.37 -9.04
C PRO A 153 -2.88 -0.13 -9.25
N GLY A 154 -1.84 -0.64 -8.59
CA GLY A 154 -1.34 -2.01 -8.73
C GLY A 154 -0.48 -2.26 -9.97
N MET A 155 -0.19 -1.25 -10.80
CA MET A 155 0.70 -1.45 -11.94
C MET A 155 2.17 -1.47 -11.50
N ALA A 156 2.97 -2.33 -12.14
CA ALA A 156 4.42 -2.32 -11.97
C ALA A 156 5.02 -0.99 -12.45
N LEU A 157 5.97 -0.48 -11.68
CA LEU A 157 6.73 0.72 -11.95
C LEU A 157 8.17 0.37 -12.34
N HIS A 158 8.86 1.32 -12.97
CA HIS A 158 10.26 1.18 -13.30
C HIS A 158 11.14 1.59 -12.09
N PRO A 159 12.00 0.70 -11.58
CA PRO A 159 12.94 1.05 -10.52
C PRO A 159 13.91 2.16 -10.97
N ASN A 160 14.37 2.95 -10.01
CA ASN A 160 15.24 4.12 -10.15
C ASN A 160 14.62 5.31 -10.89
N GLU A 161 13.31 5.30 -11.11
CA GLU A 161 12.58 6.44 -11.64
C GLU A 161 12.34 7.49 -10.55
N ALA A 162 12.55 8.76 -10.85
CA ALA A 162 12.07 9.86 -10.02
C ALA A 162 10.71 10.33 -10.54
N ALA A 163 9.66 10.26 -9.73
CA ALA A 163 8.30 10.61 -10.12
C ALA A 163 7.60 11.48 -9.08
N ASN A 164 6.76 12.42 -9.57
CA ASN A 164 5.92 13.22 -8.70
C ASN A 164 4.70 12.40 -8.28
N PHE A 165 4.43 12.39 -6.97
CA PHE A 165 3.23 11.80 -6.37
C PHE A 165 2.47 12.92 -5.69
N ALA A 166 1.17 13.01 -5.93
CA ALA A 166 0.35 14.07 -5.36
C ALA A 166 -1.06 13.61 -5.04
N THR A 167 -1.65 14.26 -4.04
CA THR A 167 -3.06 14.12 -3.67
C THR A 167 -3.65 15.52 -3.54
N GLN A 168 -4.84 15.74 -4.08
CA GLN A 168 -5.55 17.01 -3.97
C GLN A 168 -7.06 16.80 -3.87
N ASN A 169 -7.72 17.48 -2.93
CA ASN A 169 -9.17 17.57 -2.90
C ASN A 169 -9.64 18.54 -3.99
N ILE A 170 -10.42 18.05 -4.94
CA ILE A 170 -10.98 18.83 -6.05
C ILE A 170 -12.49 18.61 -6.05
N HIS A 171 -13.23 19.68 -5.76
CA HIS A 171 -14.70 19.67 -5.67
C HIS A 171 -15.27 18.61 -4.70
N GLY A 172 -14.55 18.30 -3.61
CA GLY A 172 -14.99 17.36 -2.58
C GLY A 172 -14.44 15.94 -2.76
N ASP A 173 -13.86 15.61 -3.90
CA ASP A 173 -13.24 14.31 -4.16
C ASP A 173 -11.72 14.37 -3.98
N TRP A 174 -11.12 13.32 -3.41
CA TRP A 174 -9.67 13.24 -3.23
C TRP A 174 -9.01 12.62 -4.46
N TRP A 175 -8.50 13.47 -5.35
CA TRP A 175 -7.77 13.07 -6.54
C TRP A 175 -6.34 12.72 -6.22
N VAL A 176 -5.83 11.70 -6.90
CA VAL A 176 -4.44 11.27 -6.80
C VAL A 176 -3.76 11.30 -8.18
N PHE A 177 -2.49 11.70 -8.18
CA PHE A 177 -1.71 11.98 -9.37
C PHE A 177 -0.36 11.28 -9.29
N PHE A 178 0.10 10.79 -10.44
CA PHE A 178 1.42 10.19 -10.62
C PHE A 178 2.03 10.76 -11.89
N ARG A 179 3.28 11.26 -11.81
CA ARG A 179 3.95 12.01 -12.90
C ARG A 179 3.12 13.19 -13.43
N ASP A 180 2.44 13.90 -12.54
CA ASP A 180 1.55 15.02 -12.88
C ASP A 180 0.33 14.64 -13.73
N GLU A 181 0.07 13.34 -13.93
CA GLU A 181 -1.12 12.83 -14.61
C GLU A 181 -2.17 12.31 -13.61
N PRO A 182 -3.46 12.59 -13.81
CA PRO A 182 -4.52 12.10 -12.92
C PRO A 182 -4.67 10.60 -13.05
N VAL A 183 -4.51 9.86 -11.95
CA VAL A 183 -4.74 8.40 -11.92
C VAL A 183 -6.23 8.12 -11.73
N GLY A 184 -6.85 8.83 -10.79
CA GLY A 184 -8.23 8.66 -10.38
C GLY A 184 -8.49 9.41 -9.07
N TYR A 185 -9.57 9.07 -8.38
CA TYR A 185 -9.95 9.72 -7.12
C TYR A 185 -10.71 8.79 -6.18
N PHE A 186 -10.67 9.11 -4.89
CA PHE A 186 -11.59 8.59 -3.89
C PHE A 186 -12.78 9.57 -3.75
N PRO A 187 -14.02 9.12 -4.00
CA PRO A 187 -15.19 9.98 -3.88
C PRO A 187 -15.36 10.51 -2.45
N GLY A 188 -15.67 11.80 -2.30
CA GLY A 188 -15.93 12.42 -1.00
C GLY A 188 -17.08 11.77 -0.24
N SER A 189 -18.00 11.10 -0.96
CA SER A 189 -19.10 10.33 -0.38
C SER A 189 -18.64 9.16 0.49
N LEU A 190 -17.40 8.65 0.32
CA LEU A 190 -16.83 7.64 1.22
C LEU A 190 -16.81 8.14 2.67
N TRP A 191 -16.57 9.45 2.87
CA TRP A 191 -16.58 10.11 4.18
C TRP A 191 -17.84 10.93 4.45
N SER A 192 -18.96 10.59 3.77
CA SER A 192 -20.20 11.38 3.84
C SER A 192 -20.00 12.88 3.52
N GLY A 193 -18.97 13.22 2.75
CA GLY A 193 -18.61 14.61 2.41
C GLY A 193 -17.94 15.41 3.54
N THR A 194 -17.55 14.78 4.65
CA THR A 194 -16.99 15.48 5.83
C THR A 194 -15.48 15.65 5.77
N TYR A 195 -14.77 14.79 5.04
CA TYR A 195 -13.32 14.83 4.90
C TYR A 195 -12.92 15.58 3.63
N GLN A 196 -12.90 16.92 3.68
CA GLN A 196 -12.53 17.78 2.55
C GLN A 196 -11.16 18.46 2.70
N THR A 197 -10.65 18.50 3.93
CA THR A 197 -9.31 19.00 4.27
C THR A 197 -8.62 18.00 5.18
N ALA A 198 -7.30 17.92 5.06
CA ALA A 198 -6.44 17.17 5.96
C ALA A 198 -5.77 18.10 6.96
N GLN A 199 -5.39 17.56 8.12
CA GLN A 199 -4.71 18.30 9.19
C GLN A 199 -3.32 17.76 9.49
N LEU A 200 -3.03 16.53 9.09
CA LEU A 200 -1.72 15.92 9.18
C LEU A 200 -1.34 15.41 7.79
N VAL A 201 -0.20 15.90 7.30
CA VAL A 201 0.45 15.38 6.09
C VAL A 201 1.67 14.60 6.53
N SER A 202 1.78 13.36 6.08
CA SER A 202 2.93 12.50 6.30
C SER A 202 3.49 12.08 4.95
N VAL A 203 4.82 12.10 4.83
CA VAL A 203 5.55 11.56 3.68
C VAL A 203 6.66 10.68 4.25
N PHE A 204 6.73 9.41 3.86
CA PHE A 204 7.55 8.46 4.60
C PHE A 204 7.93 7.23 3.78
N GLY A 205 8.96 6.54 4.26
CA GLY A 205 9.20 5.13 3.95
C GLY A 205 8.78 4.25 5.11
N GLU A 206 8.29 3.06 4.81
CA GLU A 206 7.87 2.04 5.76
C GLU A 206 8.50 0.70 5.40
N VAL A 207 8.83 -0.07 6.43
CA VAL A 207 9.08 -1.51 6.36
C VAL A 207 8.09 -2.19 7.30
N ALA A 208 7.31 -3.12 6.76
CA ALA A 208 6.53 -4.04 7.55
C ALA A 208 7.27 -5.36 7.65
N GLU A 209 7.39 -5.85 8.89
CA GLU A 209 8.11 -7.09 9.20
C GLU A 209 7.24 -8.00 10.05
N ASN A 210 7.44 -9.31 9.90
CA ASN A 210 6.78 -10.26 10.76
C ASN A 210 7.31 -10.11 12.19
N THR A 211 6.43 -10.17 13.20
CA THR A 211 6.87 -10.06 14.62
C THR A 211 7.96 -11.05 15.03
N ALA A 212 8.02 -12.21 14.38
CA ALA A 212 9.05 -13.23 14.60
C ALA A 212 10.39 -12.93 13.89
N ASP A 213 10.42 -11.94 13.00
CA ASP A 213 11.56 -11.51 12.19
C ASP A 213 11.87 -10.03 12.40
N SER A 214 11.65 -9.51 13.61
CA SER A 214 11.90 -8.11 13.98
C SER A 214 13.17 -7.99 14.84
N PRO A 215 14.20 -7.20 14.43
CA PRO A 215 14.26 -6.42 13.18
C PRO A 215 14.55 -7.30 11.96
N SER A 216 13.88 -7.00 10.85
CA SER A 216 13.98 -7.70 9.57
C SER A 216 15.17 -7.21 8.75
N CYS A 217 15.55 -8.05 7.79
CA CYS A 217 16.51 -7.70 6.74
C CYS A 217 15.87 -6.97 5.54
N THR A 218 14.55 -6.71 5.59
CA THR A 218 13.83 -5.99 4.53
C THR A 218 14.35 -4.57 4.38
N GLN A 219 14.66 -4.16 3.15
CA GLN A 219 15.23 -2.86 2.87
C GLN A 219 14.16 -1.76 2.82
N MET A 220 14.47 -0.58 3.33
CA MET A 220 13.75 0.67 3.08
C MET A 220 14.46 1.46 1.98
N GLY A 221 13.69 2.00 1.04
CA GLY A 221 14.22 2.80 -0.07
C GLY A 221 15.17 1.98 -0.93
N ASP A 222 16.41 2.42 -1.08
CA ASP A 222 17.45 1.74 -1.87
C ASP A 222 18.33 0.81 -1.03
N GLY A 223 17.94 0.55 0.22
CA GLY A 223 18.67 -0.27 1.16
C GLY A 223 19.87 0.43 1.81
N ARG A 224 20.22 1.67 1.43
CA ARG A 224 21.29 2.43 2.08
C ARG A 224 20.72 3.24 3.23
N PHE A 225 21.47 3.38 4.33
CA PHE A 225 21.17 4.37 5.36
C PHE A 225 20.93 5.75 4.72
N GLY A 226 19.85 6.44 5.10
CA GLY A 226 19.53 7.81 4.70
C GLY A 226 20.65 8.81 4.99
N SER A 227 21.54 8.54 5.96
CA SER A 227 22.77 9.33 6.16
C SER A 227 23.76 9.25 4.99
N SER A 228 23.63 8.25 4.11
CA SER A 228 24.43 8.11 2.89
C SER A 228 24.08 9.18 1.85
N PRO A 229 25.09 9.81 1.20
CA PRO A 229 24.86 10.71 0.08
C PRO A 229 24.13 10.06 -1.12
N ALA A 230 24.16 8.74 -1.24
CA ALA A 230 23.56 8.01 -2.35
C ALA A 230 22.20 7.38 -2.02
N ALA A 231 21.68 7.54 -0.79
CA ALA A 231 20.41 6.93 -0.37
C ALA A 231 19.21 7.46 -1.15
N SER A 232 18.10 6.69 -1.06
CA SER A 232 16.78 7.14 -1.49
C SER A 232 16.36 8.43 -0.78
N TRP A 233 15.32 9.08 -1.32
CA TRP A 233 14.90 10.41 -0.88
C TRP A 233 13.42 10.67 -1.15
N ILE A 234 12.92 11.61 -0.36
CA ILE A 234 11.70 12.39 -0.61
C ILE A 234 12.11 13.85 -0.69
N ARG A 235 11.71 14.56 -1.75
CA ARG A 235 12.06 15.97 -1.95
C ARG A 235 10.93 16.76 -2.58
N ASP A 236 11.15 18.06 -2.71
CA ASP A 236 10.20 18.99 -3.34
C ASP A 236 8.80 18.92 -2.71
N TYR A 237 8.75 18.71 -1.39
CA TYR A 237 7.50 18.71 -0.62
C TYR A 237 6.79 20.07 -0.75
N ARG A 238 5.56 20.01 -1.25
CA ARG A 238 4.67 21.16 -1.47
C ARG A 238 3.31 20.83 -0.88
N ILE A 239 2.68 21.85 -0.32
CA ILE A 239 1.34 21.80 0.28
C ILE A 239 0.44 22.83 -0.38
N ALA A 240 -0.83 22.47 -0.57
CA ALA A 240 -1.82 23.26 -1.29
C ALA A 240 -2.98 23.70 -0.38
N GLY A 241 -3.59 24.82 -0.71
CA GLY A 241 -4.75 25.35 0.03
C GLY A 241 -4.48 25.75 1.48
N THR A 242 -3.21 25.98 1.83
CA THR A 242 -2.77 26.48 3.14
C THR A 242 -1.94 27.76 2.98
N LYS A 243 -1.84 28.54 4.06
CA LYS A 243 -0.93 29.69 4.14
C LYS A 243 0.43 29.31 4.76
N ASP A 244 0.50 28.14 5.37
CA ASP A 244 1.71 27.67 6.02
C ASP A 244 2.78 27.35 4.97
N ALA A 245 4.03 27.64 5.31
CA ALA A 245 5.15 27.18 4.50
C ALA A 245 5.37 25.67 4.73
N PRO A 246 5.83 24.93 3.70
CA PRO A 246 6.34 23.58 3.87
C PRO A 246 7.41 23.50 4.98
N ASN A 247 7.21 22.63 5.96
CA ASN A 247 8.09 22.45 7.10
C ASN A 247 7.96 21.05 7.72
N LEU A 248 8.62 20.07 7.10
CA LEU A 248 8.63 18.69 7.58
C LEU A 248 9.39 18.54 8.90
N ALA A 249 8.75 17.94 9.89
CA ALA A 249 9.38 17.38 11.07
C ALA A 249 9.74 15.91 10.78
N VAL A 250 11.04 15.60 10.73
CA VAL A 250 11.53 14.27 10.34
C VAL A 250 11.93 13.44 11.56
N SER A 251 11.52 12.17 11.58
CA SER A 251 11.81 11.20 12.64
C SER A 251 12.00 9.78 12.08
N SER A 252 12.66 8.93 12.87
CA SER A 252 12.76 7.49 12.62
C SER A 252 12.35 6.72 13.87
N THR A 253 11.62 5.61 13.70
CA THR A 253 11.28 4.68 14.79
C THR A 253 12.50 3.91 15.26
N SER A 254 13.28 3.37 14.33
CA SER A 254 14.47 2.55 14.59
C SER A 254 15.71 3.15 13.91
N PRO A 255 16.27 4.27 14.40
CA PRO A 255 17.35 5.00 13.72
C PRO A 255 18.67 4.24 13.56
N ASN A 256 18.86 3.13 14.29
CA ASN A 256 20.01 2.24 14.10
C ASN A 256 19.84 1.27 12.93
N HIS A 257 18.60 1.08 12.45
CA HIS A 257 18.24 0.20 11.35
C HIS A 257 17.82 1.01 10.13
N TYR A 258 16.93 1.98 10.28
CA TYR A 258 16.47 2.86 9.21
C TYR A 258 16.65 4.30 9.66
N ASP A 259 17.46 5.10 8.97
CA ASP A 259 17.75 6.48 9.39
C ASP A 259 17.35 7.50 8.34
N ALA A 260 17.29 8.75 8.79
CA ALA A 260 17.10 9.91 7.93
C ALA A 260 18.41 10.69 7.81
N GLY A 261 18.63 11.31 6.65
CA GLY A 261 19.77 12.21 6.42
C GLY A 261 19.38 13.42 5.58
N ALA A 262 20.27 14.42 5.53
CA ALA A 262 20.11 15.64 4.73
C ALA A 262 18.72 16.32 4.88
N VAL A 263 18.23 16.39 6.12
CA VAL A 263 16.90 16.92 6.44
C VAL A 263 16.83 18.43 6.19
N THR A 264 15.78 18.85 5.50
CA THR A 264 15.38 20.23 5.24
C THR A 264 13.87 20.37 5.41
N PRO A 265 13.30 21.59 5.43
CA PRO A 265 11.86 21.78 5.51
C PRO A 265 11.04 21.10 4.41
N THR A 266 11.66 20.75 3.27
CA THR A 266 10.96 20.20 2.09
C THR A 266 11.51 18.87 1.59
N SER A 267 12.56 18.34 2.20
CA SER A 267 13.27 17.16 1.69
C SER A 267 14.02 16.44 2.79
N PHE A 268 14.17 15.14 2.65
CA PHE A 268 15.08 14.31 3.43
C PHE A 268 15.45 13.05 2.65
N LYS A 269 16.56 12.44 3.05
CA LYS A 269 16.96 11.10 2.63
C LYS A 269 16.51 10.09 3.66
N LEU A 270 16.24 8.88 3.20
CA LEU A 270 15.79 7.77 4.02
C LEU A 270 16.31 6.44 3.47
N GLY A 271 16.46 5.47 4.35
CA GLY A 271 16.69 4.09 3.97
C GLY A 271 17.36 3.27 5.06
N GLY A 272 17.67 2.02 4.74
CA GLY A 272 18.22 1.01 5.64
C GLY A 272 17.80 -0.40 5.18
N PRO A 273 18.23 -1.51 5.83
CA PRO A 273 19.17 -1.57 6.94
C PRO A 273 20.64 -1.45 6.55
N GLY A 274 20.96 -1.30 5.26
CA GLY A 274 22.35 -1.16 4.81
C GLY A 274 23.20 -2.39 5.07
N THR A 275 24.52 -2.17 5.18
CA THR A 275 25.48 -3.23 5.53
C THR A 275 25.48 -3.49 7.04
N GLY A 276 25.23 -4.74 7.44
CA GLY A 276 25.06 -5.23 8.81
C GLY A 276 24.74 -6.73 8.82
N ALA A 277 24.24 -7.30 9.93
CA ALA A 277 23.97 -8.76 10.05
C ALA A 277 23.01 -9.35 8.98
N CYS A 278 22.37 -8.48 8.21
CA CYS A 278 21.43 -8.74 7.12
C CYS A 278 21.98 -8.50 5.70
N SER A 279 23.29 -8.22 5.55
CA SER A 279 23.96 -7.94 4.25
C SER A 279 25.05 -8.95 3.91
#